data_AF-A0A9N8HU28-F1
#
_entry.id   AF-A0A9N8HU28-F1
#
_cell.length_a   1.000
_cell.length_b   1.000
_cell.length_c   1.000
_cell.angle_alpha   90.00
_cell.angle_beta   90.00
_cell.angle_gamma   90.00
#
_symmetry.space_group_name_H-M   'P 1'
#
loop_
_entity.id
_entity.type
_entity.pdbx_description
1 polymer ?
#
loop_
_entity_poly.entity_id
_entity_poly.type
_entity_poly.pdbx_seq_one_letter_code
_entity_poly.pdbx_strand_id
1 'polypeptide(L)'
;MVRPSRRKLRLTQAANGGSRGRKCTLPSLHTFVTMALFAVVFVQQLQHRGQIAPPATVTSAATSASPATTSTVATATAAMATTASQNWWEKPQPLLSDWPDLLARTDMHKHLELLKLKRGAEVGVQRGLLARRTLETWKSCEKYALVGLWGDEAGSGPDTNIHRIEHLDNARQLLEPYEKITDFYVMRSTDAAKKFEKGYFDYVYIDASDYCAIAEDIDHYWPTLRPGGIMAGHDFVDEQYVMDRLGSDWPTKCENGSNQPRSARGAVEAFAKKHNLNIKTTQEKNPTWLIQKPY
;
A
#
# COMPACT_ATOMS: atom_id res chain seq x y z
N MET A 1 -38.19 59.73 42.04
CA MET A 1 -39.54 59.15 41.87
C MET A 1 -39.40 57.77 41.24
N VAL A 2 -40.18 56.77 41.70
CA VAL A 2 -40.46 55.47 41.05
C VAL A 2 -39.27 54.55 40.65
N ARG A 3 -39.11 53.44 41.39
CA ARG A 3 -38.51 52.17 40.92
C ARG A 3 -39.60 51.34 40.19
N PRO A 4 -39.25 50.35 39.34
CA PRO A 4 -39.21 48.93 39.82
C PRO A 4 -38.11 48.12 39.10
N SER A 5 -37.87 46.80 39.26
CA SER A 5 -38.47 45.74 40.09
C SER A 5 -37.40 44.71 40.48
N ARG A 6 -37.55 44.03 41.63
CA ARG A 6 -36.80 42.78 41.95
C ARG A 6 -37.76 41.60 41.85
N ARG A 7 -37.33 40.45 41.31
CA ARG A 7 -37.80 39.14 41.78
C ARG A 7 -36.63 38.15 41.95
N LYS A 8 -36.57 37.57 43.16
CA LYS A 8 -35.83 36.34 43.52
C LYS A 8 -36.82 35.16 43.50
N LEU A 9 -36.34 33.98 43.92
CA LEU A 9 -37.03 32.70 44.22
C LEU A 9 -37.18 31.77 43.00
N ARG A 10 -37.00 30.44 43.12
CA ARG A 10 -36.55 29.61 44.27
C ARG A 10 -35.99 28.27 43.79
N LEU A 11 -35.26 27.57 44.66
CA LEU A 11 -35.08 26.11 44.56
C LEU A 11 -36.44 25.39 44.64
N THR A 12 -36.58 24.30 43.89
CA THR A 12 -37.35 23.12 44.29
C THR A 12 -36.57 21.86 43.96
N GLN A 13 -36.19 21.10 45.00
CA GLN A 13 -35.90 19.68 44.85
C GLN A 13 -37.22 18.91 44.74
N ALA A 14 -37.25 17.88 43.90
CA ALA A 14 -38.20 16.78 44.02
C ALA A 14 -37.49 15.50 43.59
N ALA A 15 -37.54 14.47 44.44
CA ALA A 15 -36.91 13.18 44.20
C ALA A 15 -37.94 12.09 43.89
N ASN A 16 -37.41 10.96 43.42
CA ASN A 16 -37.96 9.59 43.40
C ASN A 16 -38.65 9.05 42.14
N GLY A 17 -38.20 7.84 41.78
CA GLY A 17 -39.04 6.79 41.21
C GLY A 17 -38.53 6.21 39.89
N GLY A 18 -38.11 4.93 39.87
CA GLY A 18 -38.07 4.16 38.62
C GLY A 18 -36.86 3.28 38.31
N SER A 19 -36.33 2.51 39.26
CA SER A 19 -35.40 1.43 38.91
C SER A 19 -36.14 0.26 38.23
N ARG A 20 -35.81 -0.04 36.96
CA ARG A 20 -36.09 -1.33 36.32
C ARG A 20 -34.86 -1.78 35.55
N GLY A 21 -34.15 -2.77 36.10
CA GLY A 21 -32.97 -3.35 35.48
C GLY A 21 -33.29 -4.11 34.20
N ARG A 22 -32.41 -4.02 33.21
CA ARG A 22 -32.40 -4.94 32.06
C ARG A 22 -31.49 -6.11 32.42
N LYS A 23 -31.99 -7.33 32.28
CA LYS A 23 -31.23 -8.56 32.56
C LYS A 23 -30.16 -8.74 31.47
N CYS A 24 -28.91 -8.94 31.87
CA CYS A 24 -27.90 -9.50 30.97
C CYS A 24 -28.22 -10.99 30.75
N THR A 25 -28.45 -11.38 29.50
CA THR A 25 -28.53 -12.78 29.08
C THR A 25 -27.20 -13.19 28.45
N LEU A 26 -26.47 -14.09 29.11
CA LEU A 26 -25.30 -14.74 28.49
C LEU A 26 -25.75 -15.67 27.35
N PRO A 27 -25.03 -15.73 26.22
CA PRO A 27 -25.20 -16.80 25.24
C PRO A 27 -24.66 -18.14 25.80
N SER A 28 -25.29 -19.24 25.42
CA SER A 28 -25.04 -20.58 25.94
C SER A 28 -23.79 -21.25 25.35
N LEU A 29 -23.18 -22.17 26.13
CA LEU A 29 -22.10 -23.06 25.67
C LEU A 29 -22.62 -24.03 24.58
N HIS A 30 -22.56 -23.64 23.30
CA HIS A 30 -22.70 -24.58 22.17
C HIS A 30 -21.87 -24.21 20.92
N THR A 31 -20.82 -23.38 21.08
CA THR A 31 -20.02 -22.83 19.97
C THR A 31 -18.53 -23.23 20.05
N PHE A 32 -18.24 -24.43 20.54
CA PHE A 32 -16.86 -24.88 20.85
C PHE A 32 -16.53 -26.31 20.37
N VAL A 33 -17.02 -26.74 19.18
CA VAL A 33 -16.72 -28.09 18.63
C VAL A 33 -16.40 -28.12 17.11
N THR A 34 -16.25 -26.98 16.42
CA THR A 34 -16.04 -26.95 14.96
C THR A 34 -14.61 -26.63 14.49
N MET A 35 -13.62 -26.58 15.38
CA MET A 35 -12.26 -26.10 15.07
C MET A 35 -11.15 -27.17 15.16
N ALA A 36 -11.45 -28.44 14.86
CA ALA A 36 -10.51 -29.56 15.08
C ALA A 36 -10.41 -30.60 13.94
N LEU A 37 -11.00 -30.36 12.75
CA LEU A 37 -11.24 -31.43 11.74
C LEU A 37 -10.56 -31.26 10.37
N PHE A 38 -9.67 -30.27 10.19
CA PHE A 38 -8.99 -30.02 8.91
C PHE A 38 -7.49 -30.44 8.84
N ALA A 39 -6.94 -31.05 9.89
CA ALA A 39 -5.49 -31.24 10.03
C ALA A 39 -4.90 -32.55 9.46
N VAL A 40 -5.69 -33.46 8.87
CA VAL A 40 -5.27 -34.87 8.67
C VAL A 40 -5.15 -35.32 7.19
N VAL A 41 -5.66 -34.56 6.21
CA VAL A 41 -5.79 -35.06 4.81
C VAL A 41 -4.60 -34.71 3.88
N PHE A 42 -3.69 -33.80 4.26
CA PHE A 42 -2.76 -33.17 3.30
C PHE A 42 -1.41 -33.87 3.09
N VAL A 43 -1.17 -35.07 3.65
CA VAL A 43 0.19 -35.66 3.73
C VAL A 43 0.57 -36.59 2.55
N GLN A 44 -0.34 -36.88 1.60
CA GLN A 44 -0.18 -38.09 0.76
C GLN A 44 -0.19 -37.95 -0.78
N GLN A 45 0.04 -36.77 -1.37
CA GLN A 45 0.17 -36.64 -2.84
C GLN A 45 1.27 -35.65 -3.33
N LEU A 46 2.53 -35.87 -2.94
CA LEU A 46 3.70 -35.22 -3.57
C LEU A 46 4.83 -36.21 -3.90
N GLN A 47 4.49 -37.24 -4.68
CA GLN A 47 5.47 -38.08 -5.38
C GLN A 47 4.92 -38.48 -6.76
N HIS A 48 5.30 -37.76 -7.82
CA HIS A 48 5.78 -38.32 -9.10
C HIS A 48 5.90 -37.28 -10.23
N ARG A 49 6.91 -37.52 -11.09
CA ARG A 49 7.19 -36.89 -12.41
C ARG A 49 7.69 -35.43 -12.36
N GLY A 50 8.68 -35.05 -13.15
CA GLY A 50 9.47 -35.86 -14.09
C GLY A 50 10.24 -34.94 -15.07
N GLN A 51 11.52 -35.21 -15.27
CA GLN A 51 12.42 -34.35 -16.06
C GLN A 51 12.10 -34.38 -17.56
N ILE A 52 12.36 -33.28 -18.27
CA ILE A 52 12.49 -33.23 -19.73
C ILE A 52 13.81 -32.52 -20.06
N ALA A 53 14.61 -33.14 -20.94
CA ALA A 53 15.91 -32.64 -21.38
C ALA A 53 15.81 -31.86 -22.72
N PRO A 54 16.75 -30.94 -23.02
CA PRO A 54 16.72 -30.12 -24.24
C PRO A 54 17.38 -30.81 -25.46
N PRO A 55 16.98 -30.49 -26.70
CA PRO A 55 17.61 -31.02 -27.90
C PRO A 55 18.77 -30.16 -28.46
N ALA A 56 19.88 -30.85 -28.71
CA ALA A 56 20.83 -30.73 -29.83
C ALA A 56 21.31 -29.35 -30.36
N THR A 57 22.63 -29.18 -30.27
CA THR A 57 23.46 -28.30 -31.10
C THR A 57 23.49 -28.73 -32.58
N VAL A 58 23.64 -27.76 -33.49
CA VAL A 58 24.04 -27.99 -34.89
C VAL A 58 25.26 -27.14 -35.22
N THR A 59 26.29 -27.77 -35.78
CA THR A 59 27.56 -27.14 -36.19
C THR A 59 27.63 -27.06 -37.71
N SER A 60 28.12 -25.95 -38.26
CA SER A 60 28.69 -25.90 -39.62
C SER A 60 29.72 -24.78 -39.72
N ALA A 61 30.68 -24.88 -40.64
CA ALA A 61 31.91 -24.10 -40.62
C ALA A 61 32.27 -23.44 -41.96
N ALA A 62 32.85 -22.24 -41.85
CA ALA A 62 33.93 -21.64 -42.64
C ALA A 62 33.93 -21.67 -44.19
N THR A 63 33.94 -20.46 -44.78
CA THR A 63 34.79 -19.96 -45.90
C THR A 63 34.40 -18.47 -46.13
N SER A 64 35.21 -17.51 -46.61
CA SER A 64 36.65 -17.38 -46.96
C SER A 64 37.03 -15.87 -46.98
N ALA A 65 38.32 -15.50 -46.96
CA ALA A 65 38.81 -14.11 -47.09
C ALA A 65 38.76 -13.61 -48.57
N SER A 66 39.11 -12.37 -49.00
CA SER A 66 39.85 -11.19 -48.47
C SER A 66 39.58 -9.96 -49.42
N PRO A 67 40.21 -8.75 -49.38
CA PRO A 67 41.17 -8.16 -48.45
C PRO A 67 40.94 -6.67 -48.01
N ALA A 68 41.76 -6.25 -47.05
CA ALA A 68 42.18 -4.91 -46.61
C ALA A 68 41.64 -3.60 -47.25
N THR A 69 41.25 -2.66 -46.38
CA THR A 69 41.44 -1.21 -46.58
C THR A 69 42.04 -0.59 -45.31
N THR A 70 43.14 0.15 -45.45
CA THR A 70 43.87 0.76 -44.34
C THR A 70 43.13 1.99 -43.80
N SER A 71 42.82 2.02 -42.50
CA SER A 71 42.36 3.25 -41.83
C SER A 71 43.05 3.38 -40.48
N THR A 72 43.94 4.36 -40.38
CA THR A 72 44.54 4.79 -39.11
C THR A 72 43.50 5.48 -38.25
N VAL A 73 42.97 4.78 -37.25
CA VAL A 73 42.20 5.38 -36.16
C VAL A 73 43.04 5.30 -34.90
N ALA A 74 43.21 6.44 -34.23
CA ALA A 74 44.05 6.56 -33.05
C ALA A 74 43.63 5.57 -31.96
N THR A 75 44.61 4.92 -31.33
CA THR A 75 44.41 4.08 -30.16
C THR A 75 44.05 4.97 -28.96
N ALA A 76 42.78 5.39 -28.90
CA ALA A 76 42.19 5.82 -27.65
C ALA A 76 42.18 4.60 -26.74
N THR A 77 43.16 4.52 -25.83
CA THR A 77 43.10 3.65 -24.65
C THR A 77 41.97 4.15 -23.77
N ALA A 78 40.74 3.80 -24.16
CA ALA A 78 39.62 3.74 -23.25
C ALA A 78 40.04 2.77 -22.15
N ALA A 79 40.46 3.33 -21.02
CA ALA A 79 40.61 2.55 -19.81
C ALA A 79 39.23 1.96 -19.54
N MET A 80 39.08 0.66 -19.84
CA MET A 80 37.99 -0.14 -19.28
C MET A 80 38.23 -0.19 -17.79
N ALA A 81 37.77 0.87 -17.11
CA ALA A 81 37.50 0.82 -15.69
C ALA A 81 36.54 -0.35 -15.52
N THR A 82 37.08 -1.46 -15.00
CA THR A 82 36.28 -2.57 -14.51
C THR A 82 35.37 -1.99 -13.45
N THR A 83 34.14 -1.66 -13.86
CA THR A 83 33.14 -1.12 -12.96
C THR A 83 32.83 -2.26 -12.01
N ALA A 84 33.40 -2.19 -10.80
CA ALA A 84 32.95 -3.01 -9.70
C ALA A 84 31.43 -2.86 -9.66
N SER A 85 30.71 -3.99 -9.67
CA SER A 85 29.25 -4.06 -9.82
C SER A 85 28.57 -2.98 -8.99
N GLN A 86 28.22 -1.86 -9.62
CA GLN A 86 27.69 -0.71 -8.91
C GLN A 86 26.38 -1.14 -8.26
N ASN A 87 26.21 -0.83 -6.97
CA ASN A 87 24.99 -1.23 -6.28
C ASN A 87 23.78 -0.63 -7.00
N TRP A 88 22.69 -1.39 -7.10
CA TRP A 88 21.55 -0.96 -7.93
C TRP A 88 20.95 0.39 -7.47
N TRP A 89 21.06 0.71 -6.18
CA TRP A 89 20.60 1.98 -5.59
C TRP A 89 21.53 3.18 -5.84
N GLU A 90 22.77 2.96 -6.29
CA GLU A 90 23.76 4.01 -6.61
C GLU A 90 23.71 4.47 -8.07
N LYS A 91 22.94 3.78 -8.93
CA LYS A 91 22.71 4.21 -10.32
C LYS A 91 22.15 5.64 -10.34
N PRO A 92 22.44 6.47 -11.36
CA PRO A 92 21.83 7.80 -11.49
C PRO A 92 20.30 7.79 -11.63
N GLN A 93 19.76 6.71 -12.22
CA GLN A 93 18.34 6.48 -12.45
C GLN A 93 18.01 5.01 -12.11
N PRO A 94 17.90 4.66 -10.82
CA PRO A 94 17.67 3.28 -10.38
C PRO A 94 16.25 2.84 -10.74
N LEU A 95 16.13 1.73 -11.49
CA LEU A 95 14.83 1.24 -11.94
C LEU A 95 14.23 0.26 -10.92
N LEU A 96 12.91 0.21 -10.81
CA LEU A 96 12.20 -0.78 -10.00
C LEU A 96 12.47 -2.23 -10.47
N SER A 97 12.82 -2.43 -11.74
CA SER A 97 13.29 -3.70 -12.28
C SER A 97 14.67 -4.12 -11.76
N ASP A 98 15.48 -3.18 -11.27
CA ASP A 98 16.80 -3.46 -10.68
C ASP A 98 16.69 -3.90 -9.21
N TRP A 99 15.54 -3.67 -8.56
CA TRP A 99 15.34 -4.07 -7.18
C TRP A 99 15.39 -5.60 -7.07
N PRO A 100 15.99 -6.16 -6.01
CA PRO A 100 15.92 -7.59 -5.75
C PRO A 100 14.47 -8.03 -5.49
N ASP A 101 14.27 -9.34 -5.36
CA ASP A 101 12.98 -9.89 -4.97
C ASP A 101 12.60 -9.43 -3.56
N LEU A 102 11.34 -9.03 -3.40
CA LEU A 102 10.79 -8.55 -2.14
C LEU A 102 10.02 -9.72 -1.50
N LEU A 103 10.47 -10.18 -0.33
CA LEU A 103 9.80 -11.30 0.34
C LEU A 103 8.58 -10.81 1.13
N ALA A 104 8.67 -9.61 1.71
CA ALA A 104 7.58 -8.96 2.45
C ALA A 104 7.53 -7.44 2.22
N ARG A 105 6.37 -6.81 2.50
CA ARG A 105 6.14 -5.36 2.42
C ARG A 105 7.26 -4.52 3.04
N THR A 106 7.83 -4.98 4.16
CA THR A 106 8.90 -4.28 4.88
C THR A 106 10.24 -4.24 4.15
N ASP A 107 10.47 -5.07 3.13
CA ASP A 107 11.69 -5.01 2.32
C ASP A 107 11.75 -3.74 1.46
N MET A 108 10.59 -3.29 0.95
CA MET A 108 10.46 -2.01 0.27
C MET A 108 10.95 -0.85 1.15
N HIS A 109 10.66 -0.84 2.46
CA HIS A 109 11.05 0.26 3.35
C HIS A 109 12.58 0.39 3.44
N LYS A 110 13.31 -0.73 3.38
CA LYS A 110 14.78 -0.76 3.30
C LYS A 110 15.26 -0.14 1.99
N HIS A 111 14.54 -0.35 0.90
CA HIS A 111 14.87 0.20 -0.41
C HIS A 111 14.60 1.71 -0.51
N LEU A 112 13.54 2.24 0.14
CA LEU A 112 13.32 3.69 0.27
C LEU A 112 14.53 4.36 0.98
N GLU A 113 15.09 3.68 1.98
CA GLU A 113 16.28 4.13 2.72
C GLU A 113 17.58 4.03 1.92
N LEU A 114 17.81 2.93 1.19
CA LEU A 114 18.98 2.79 0.30
C LEU A 114 18.99 3.86 -0.80
N LEU A 115 17.81 4.17 -1.35
CA LEU A 115 17.62 5.19 -2.38
C LEU A 115 17.63 6.63 -1.85
N LYS A 116 17.73 6.83 -0.52
CA LYS A 116 17.68 8.16 0.14
C LYS A 116 16.48 9.01 -0.30
N LEU A 117 15.33 8.36 -0.48
CA LEU A 117 14.06 9.04 -0.69
C LEU A 117 13.71 9.85 0.57
N LYS A 118 12.91 10.92 0.42
CA LYS A 118 12.67 11.91 1.48
C LYS A 118 11.20 12.18 1.77
N ARG A 119 10.31 12.07 0.77
CA ARG A 119 8.92 12.51 0.88
C ARG A 119 7.96 11.38 0.53
N GLY A 120 7.15 10.97 1.51
CA GLY A 120 6.19 9.88 1.38
C GLY A 120 4.75 10.31 1.65
N ALA A 121 3.80 9.52 1.15
CA ALA A 121 2.42 9.53 1.61
C ALA A 121 1.91 8.10 1.87
N GLU A 122 0.98 7.95 2.81
CA GLU A 122 0.22 6.74 3.07
C GLU A 122 -1.27 7.08 3.05
N VAL A 123 -2.01 6.46 2.15
CA VAL A 123 -3.46 6.63 1.95
C VAL A 123 -4.13 5.36 2.47
N GLY A 124 -4.96 5.47 3.50
CA GLY A 124 -5.55 4.30 4.18
C GLY A 124 -4.77 3.85 5.43
N VAL A 125 -4.28 4.78 6.23
CA VAL A 125 -3.36 4.54 7.38
C VAL A 125 -3.97 3.69 8.53
N GLN A 126 -5.30 3.62 8.64
CA GLN A 126 -6.02 3.04 9.79
C GLN A 126 -5.42 3.53 11.14
N ARG A 127 -4.93 2.61 11.97
CA ARG A 127 -4.30 2.87 13.28
C ARG A 127 -2.77 3.07 13.22
N GLY A 128 -2.20 3.39 12.06
CA GLY A 128 -0.79 3.80 11.91
C GLY A 128 0.26 2.68 11.98
N LEU A 129 -0.14 1.40 12.00
CA LEU A 129 0.79 0.27 12.13
C LEU A 129 1.78 0.15 10.98
N LEU A 130 1.36 0.48 9.75
CA LEU A 130 2.25 0.48 8.58
C LEU A 130 3.21 1.66 8.67
N ALA A 131 2.67 2.89 8.72
CA ALA A 131 3.42 4.13 8.92
C ALA A 131 4.54 4.00 9.97
N ARG A 132 4.26 3.41 11.15
CA ARG A 132 5.30 3.19 12.18
C ARG A 132 6.43 2.31 11.65
N ARG A 133 6.14 1.15 11.05
CA ARG A 133 7.17 0.24 10.49
C ARG A 133 7.93 0.88 9.33
N THR A 134 7.27 1.74 8.56
CA THR A 134 7.87 2.53 7.49
C THR A 134 8.93 3.46 8.06
N LEU A 135 8.57 4.33 9.00
CA LEU A 135 9.48 5.31 9.62
C LEU A 135 10.49 4.69 10.60
N GLU A 136 10.21 3.49 11.12
CA GLU A 136 11.17 2.67 11.85
C GLU A 136 12.35 2.22 10.97
N THR A 137 12.14 2.09 9.66
CA THR A 137 13.16 1.60 8.70
C THR A 137 13.73 2.73 7.84
N TRP A 138 12.87 3.62 7.33
CA TRP A 138 13.19 4.70 6.41
C TRP A 138 13.57 5.98 7.16
N LYS A 139 14.85 6.07 7.54
CA LYS A 139 15.41 7.16 8.36
C LYS A 139 15.72 8.43 7.58
N SER A 140 15.82 8.33 6.26
CA SER A 140 16.00 9.45 5.34
C SER A 140 14.69 10.20 5.05
N CYS A 141 13.56 9.75 5.57
CA CYS A 141 12.26 10.42 5.44
C CYS A 141 12.26 11.78 6.15
N GLU A 142 12.04 12.84 5.38
CA GLU A 142 11.91 14.23 5.85
C GLU A 142 10.44 14.64 6.03
N LYS A 143 9.52 14.07 5.24
CA LYS A 143 8.08 14.32 5.33
C LYS A 143 7.24 13.09 4.96
N TYR A 144 6.20 12.80 5.75
CA TYR A 144 5.29 11.68 5.56
C TYR A 144 3.83 12.12 5.76
N ALA A 145 3.07 12.23 4.67
CA ALA A 145 1.66 12.58 4.71
C ALA A 145 0.82 11.35 5.07
N LEU A 146 0.02 11.45 6.13
CA LEU A 146 -0.83 10.39 6.64
C LEU A 146 -2.29 10.71 6.32
N VAL A 147 -2.92 9.94 5.43
CA VAL A 147 -4.22 10.29 4.84
C VAL A 147 -5.27 9.23 5.18
N GLY A 148 -6.43 9.68 5.67
CA GLY A 148 -7.57 8.82 5.99
C GLY A 148 -8.79 9.60 6.44
N LEU A 149 -9.98 9.02 6.26
CA LEU A 149 -11.24 9.68 6.59
C LEU A 149 -11.39 9.97 8.09
N TRP A 150 -11.03 9.00 8.95
CA TRP A 150 -10.83 9.12 10.42
C TRP A 150 -11.90 9.82 11.28
N GLY A 151 -13.05 10.19 10.71
CA GLY A 151 -14.13 10.88 11.39
C GLY A 151 -15.49 10.57 10.76
N ASP A 152 -16.43 11.52 10.86
CA ASP A 152 -17.84 11.29 10.53
C ASP A 152 -18.17 11.27 9.03
N GLU A 153 -17.23 11.59 8.15
CA GLU A 153 -17.40 11.44 6.69
C GLU A 153 -17.74 9.99 6.33
N ALA A 154 -18.73 9.81 5.47
CA ALA A 154 -19.07 8.50 4.92
C ALA A 154 -17.97 7.99 3.98
N GLY A 155 -17.70 6.69 4.05
CA GLY A 155 -16.78 5.98 3.15
C GLY A 155 -17.19 4.51 3.01
N SER A 156 -16.65 3.84 1.99
CA SER A 156 -17.01 2.47 1.59
C SER A 156 -16.44 1.34 2.48
N GLY A 157 -15.73 1.67 3.56
CA GLY A 157 -15.07 0.70 4.44
C GLY A 157 -15.99 0.06 5.50
N PRO A 158 -15.56 -1.06 6.13
CA PRO A 158 -16.29 -1.74 7.20
C PRO A 158 -16.27 -1.01 8.55
N ASP A 159 -15.45 0.04 8.69
CA ASP A 159 -15.23 0.74 9.94
C ASP A 159 -16.38 1.71 10.30
N THR A 160 -16.91 1.56 11.51
CA THR A 160 -17.87 2.51 12.09
C THR A 160 -17.19 3.85 12.42
N ASN A 161 -17.96 4.93 12.56
CA ASN A 161 -17.43 6.24 12.99
C ASN A 161 -16.60 6.14 14.28
N ILE A 162 -17.02 5.28 15.23
CA ILE A 162 -16.30 5.04 16.49
C ILE A 162 -14.94 4.39 16.21
N HIS A 163 -14.88 3.34 15.38
CA HIS A 163 -13.61 2.72 14.99
C HIS A 163 -12.68 3.74 14.30
N ARG A 164 -13.23 4.62 13.44
CA ARG A 164 -12.44 5.65 12.74
C ARG A 164 -11.83 6.68 13.69
N ILE A 165 -12.57 7.12 14.72
CA ILE A 165 -12.04 8.00 15.77
C ILE A 165 -10.96 7.28 16.59
N GLU A 166 -11.23 6.05 17.06
CA GLU A 166 -10.24 5.24 17.79
C GLU A 166 -8.97 5.00 16.95
N HIS A 167 -9.10 4.79 15.64
CA HIS A 167 -7.97 4.61 14.74
C HIS A 167 -7.12 5.88 14.61
N LEU A 168 -7.73 7.06 14.58
CA LEU A 168 -7.00 8.34 14.56
C LEU A 168 -6.18 8.54 15.84
N ASP A 169 -6.79 8.32 17.00
CA ASP A 169 -6.12 8.51 18.30
C ASP A 169 -4.99 7.48 18.50
N ASN A 170 -5.23 6.22 18.13
CA ASN A 170 -4.18 5.19 18.09
C ASN A 170 -3.04 5.57 17.14
N ALA A 171 -3.35 6.06 15.93
CA ALA A 171 -2.32 6.45 14.95
C ALA A 171 -1.48 7.64 15.45
N ARG A 172 -2.12 8.64 16.09
CA ARG A 172 -1.42 9.78 16.72
C ARG A 172 -0.49 9.33 17.85
N GLN A 173 -0.99 8.51 18.78
CA GLN A 173 -0.17 8.00 19.88
C GLN A 173 1.00 7.15 19.38
N LEU A 174 0.77 6.30 18.37
CA LEU A 174 1.77 5.41 17.81
C LEU A 174 2.88 6.13 17.01
N LEU A 175 2.57 7.32 16.49
CA LEU A 175 3.44 8.10 15.62
C LEU A 175 3.95 9.40 16.27
N GLU A 176 3.69 9.61 17.56
CA GLU A 176 4.24 10.72 18.36
C GLU A 176 5.78 10.85 18.25
N PRO A 177 6.59 9.75 18.23
CA PRO A 177 8.04 9.85 18.02
C PRO A 177 8.45 10.42 16.65
N TYR A 178 7.50 10.55 15.72
CA TYR A 178 7.70 11.04 14.35
C TYR A 178 6.95 12.35 14.06
N GLU A 179 6.33 13.00 15.06
CA GLU A 179 5.46 14.19 14.89
C GLU A 179 6.07 15.33 14.04
N LYS A 180 7.40 15.46 14.00
CA LYS A 180 8.10 16.52 13.27
C LYS A 180 8.10 16.30 11.76
N ILE A 181 7.95 15.05 11.32
CA ILE A 181 7.94 14.65 9.91
C ILE A 181 6.56 14.17 9.44
N THR A 182 5.64 13.83 10.34
CA THR A 182 4.29 13.35 9.99
C THR A 182 3.25 14.47 9.96
N ASP A 183 2.49 14.54 8.87
CA ASP A 183 1.37 15.49 8.72
C ASP A 183 0.07 14.71 8.50
N PHE A 184 -0.93 14.88 9.36
CA PHE A 184 -2.20 14.13 9.33
C PHE A 184 -3.29 14.86 8.52
N TYR A 185 -3.82 14.18 7.50
CA TYR A 185 -4.90 14.65 6.63
C TYR A 185 -6.17 13.83 6.90
N VAL A 186 -6.96 14.31 7.86
CA VAL A 186 -8.28 13.76 8.23
C VAL A 186 -9.33 14.26 7.23
N MET A 187 -9.45 13.58 6.09
CA MET A 187 -10.33 13.92 4.96
C MET A 187 -10.31 12.80 3.90
N ARG A 188 -11.20 12.90 2.91
CA ARG A 188 -11.16 12.07 1.70
C ARG A 188 -9.82 12.20 0.95
N SER A 189 -9.29 11.08 0.47
CA SER A 189 -7.99 10.96 -0.20
C SER A 189 -7.87 11.88 -1.43
N THR A 190 -8.91 11.99 -2.24
CA THR A 190 -8.97 12.90 -3.39
C THR A 190 -8.83 14.38 -3.02
N ASP A 191 -9.30 14.77 -1.83
CA ASP A 191 -9.17 16.16 -1.33
C ASP A 191 -7.82 16.41 -0.65
N ALA A 192 -7.21 15.38 -0.05
CA ALA A 192 -5.83 15.43 0.39
C ALA A 192 -4.87 15.54 -0.80
N ALA A 193 -5.07 14.76 -1.87
CA ALA A 193 -4.24 14.81 -3.09
C ALA A 193 -4.10 16.22 -3.68
N LYS A 194 -5.20 16.98 -3.71
CA LYS A 194 -5.26 18.38 -4.19
C LYS A 194 -4.39 19.36 -3.39
N LYS A 195 -3.88 18.98 -2.22
CA LYS A 195 -3.00 19.81 -1.38
C LYS A 195 -1.51 19.66 -1.70
N PHE A 196 -1.15 18.71 -2.56
CA PHE A 196 0.24 18.44 -2.91
C PHE A 196 0.53 18.87 -4.35
N GLU A 197 1.70 19.47 -4.55
CA GLU A 197 2.16 19.88 -5.88
C GLU A 197 2.51 18.68 -6.76
N LYS A 198 2.49 18.90 -8.09
CA LYS A 198 2.96 17.91 -9.06
C LYS A 198 4.44 17.60 -8.80
N GLY A 199 4.78 16.33 -8.59
CA GLY A 199 6.15 15.92 -8.29
C GLY A 199 6.63 16.18 -6.86
N TYR A 200 5.72 16.44 -5.92
CA TYR A 200 6.04 16.66 -4.50
C TYR A 200 6.60 15.41 -3.78
N PHE A 201 6.12 14.21 -4.09
CA PHE A 201 6.47 12.96 -3.40
C PHE A 201 7.53 12.13 -4.14
N ASP A 202 8.40 11.47 -3.38
CA ASP A 202 9.24 10.37 -3.85
C ASP A 202 8.49 9.03 -3.85
N TYR A 203 7.56 8.87 -2.90
CA TYR A 203 6.90 7.61 -2.58
C TYR A 203 5.43 7.85 -2.19
N VAL A 204 4.53 6.98 -2.65
CA VAL A 204 3.12 6.96 -2.22
C VAL A 204 2.68 5.52 -2.00
N TYR A 205 2.04 5.25 -0.86
CA TYR A 205 1.41 3.98 -0.53
C TYR A 205 -0.11 4.09 -0.52
N ILE A 206 -0.82 3.20 -1.22
CA ILE A 206 -2.28 3.15 -1.31
C ILE A 206 -2.79 1.85 -0.68
N ASP A 207 -3.48 1.95 0.46
CA ASP A 207 -4.10 0.85 1.21
C ASP A 207 -5.63 1.09 1.29
N ALA A 208 -6.28 1.09 0.12
CA ALA A 208 -7.70 1.39 -0.06
C ALA A 208 -8.56 0.13 -0.28
N SER A 209 -9.88 0.29 -0.17
CA SER A 209 -10.85 -0.80 -0.03
C SER A 209 -11.07 -1.65 -1.29
N ASP A 210 -11.36 -0.99 -2.40
CA ASP A 210 -11.99 -1.59 -3.57
C ASP A 210 -11.35 -1.09 -4.87
N TYR A 211 -11.69 -1.74 -5.99
CA TYR A 211 -11.18 -1.38 -7.31
C TYR A 211 -11.31 0.13 -7.59
N CYS A 212 -12.45 0.76 -7.27
CA CYS A 212 -12.70 2.15 -7.63
C CYS A 212 -11.93 3.11 -6.74
N ALA A 213 -11.90 2.87 -5.43
CA ALA A 213 -11.09 3.67 -4.50
C ALA A 213 -9.60 3.63 -4.89
N ILE A 214 -9.07 2.45 -5.21
CA ILE A 214 -7.67 2.28 -5.64
C ILE A 214 -7.42 2.95 -7.00
N ALA A 215 -8.32 2.81 -7.98
CA ALA A 215 -8.17 3.47 -9.27
C ALA A 215 -8.22 5.00 -9.14
N GLU A 216 -9.12 5.53 -8.30
CA GLU A 216 -9.26 6.96 -8.04
C GLU A 216 -8.03 7.52 -7.31
N ASP A 217 -7.53 6.83 -6.28
CA ASP A 217 -6.31 7.23 -5.56
C ASP A 217 -5.07 7.18 -6.46
N ILE A 218 -4.94 6.16 -7.32
CA ILE A 218 -3.84 6.09 -8.31
C ILE A 218 -3.91 7.30 -9.25
N ASP A 219 -5.05 7.59 -9.87
CA ASP A 219 -5.18 8.72 -10.80
C ASP A 219 -4.95 10.09 -10.10
N HIS A 220 -5.29 10.24 -8.81
CA HIS A 220 -5.07 11.48 -8.04
C HIS A 220 -3.63 11.65 -7.50
N TYR A 221 -2.97 10.57 -7.08
CA TYR A 221 -1.61 10.62 -6.52
C TYR A 221 -0.50 10.38 -7.57
N TRP A 222 -0.82 9.81 -8.73
CA TRP A 222 0.19 9.65 -9.79
C TRP A 222 0.80 10.99 -10.26
N PRO A 223 0.05 12.10 -10.39
CA PRO A 223 0.64 13.41 -10.68
C PRO A 223 1.56 13.93 -9.57
N THR A 224 1.28 13.64 -8.30
CA THR A 224 2.03 14.16 -7.15
C THR A 224 3.36 13.43 -6.93
N LEU A 225 3.54 12.21 -7.45
CA LEU A 225 4.86 11.57 -7.54
C LEU A 225 5.81 12.29 -8.52
N ARG A 226 7.09 12.40 -8.17
CA ARG A 226 8.14 12.88 -9.09
C ARG A 226 8.55 11.81 -10.13
N PRO A 227 9.24 12.20 -11.22
CA PRO A 227 9.89 11.24 -12.11
C PRO A 227 10.85 10.33 -11.34
N GLY A 228 10.84 9.03 -11.67
CA GLY A 228 11.53 7.98 -10.93
C GLY A 228 10.91 7.58 -9.58
N GLY A 229 9.85 8.26 -9.13
CA GLY A 229 9.17 7.98 -7.86
C GLY A 229 8.39 6.66 -7.85
N ILE A 230 8.15 6.12 -6.66
CA ILE A 230 7.53 4.80 -6.45
C ILE A 230 6.09 4.95 -5.94
N MET A 231 5.13 4.32 -6.61
CA MET A 231 3.81 4.06 -6.05
C MET A 231 3.72 2.60 -5.64
N ALA A 232 3.15 2.32 -4.48
CA ALA A 232 2.95 0.97 -3.98
C ALA A 232 1.60 0.83 -3.26
N GLY A 233 1.18 -0.39 -2.92
CA GLY A 233 -0.07 -0.54 -2.18
C GLY A 233 -0.51 -1.94 -1.75
N HIS A 234 -1.66 -1.94 -1.09
CA HIS A 234 -2.44 -3.05 -0.52
C HIS A 234 -2.70 -4.25 -1.46
N ASP A 235 -2.87 -5.46 -0.91
CA ASP A 235 -3.77 -6.52 -1.37
C ASP A 235 -3.80 -6.75 -2.88
N PHE A 236 -2.63 -6.96 -3.51
CA PHE A 236 -2.51 -7.32 -4.93
C PHE A 236 -2.94 -8.77 -5.16
N VAL A 237 -4.23 -9.02 -4.99
CA VAL A 237 -4.91 -10.31 -5.09
C VAL A 237 -6.14 -10.13 -5.98
N ASP A 238 -6.53 -11.17 -6.73
CA ASP A 238 -7.73 -11.14 -7.57
C ASP A 238 -9.02 -11.42 -6.78
N GLU A 239 -10.16 -11.27 -7.47
CA GLU A 239 -11.50 -11.54 -6.94
C GLU A 239 -11.62 -12.93 -6.29
N GLN A 240 -11.13 -13.95 -6.99
CA GLN A 240 -11.28 -15.35 -6.58
C GLN A 240 -10.59 -15.57 -5.24
N TYR A 241 -9.35 -15.08 -5.09
CA TYR A 241 -8.65 -15.13 -3.82
C TYR A 241 -9.41 -14.43 -2.69
N VAL A 242 -10.04 -13.28 -2.95
CA VAL A 242 -10.81 -12.59 -1.91
C VAL A 242 -12.09 -13.34 -1.56
N MET A 243 -12.83 -13.85 -2.55
CA MET A 243 -14.02 -14.67 -2.33
C MET A 243 -13.70 -15.93 -1.54
N ASP A 244 -12.62 -16.64 -1.88
CA ASP A 244 -12.16 -17.84 -1.17
C ASP A 244 -11.70 -17.55 0.27
N ARG A 245 -11.16 -16.36 0.54
CA ARG A 245 -10.56 -15.99 1.84
C ARG A 245 -11.52 -15.28 2.80
N LEU A 246 -12.43 -14.46 2.28
CA LEU A 246 -13.31 -13.58 3.05
C LEU A 246 -14.80 -13.91 2.88
N GLY A 247 -15.18 -14.69 1.86
CA GLY A 247 -16.58 -15.05 1.59
C GLY A 247 -17.49 -13.85 1.30
N SER A 248 -16.93 -12.76 0.75
CA SER A 248 -17.61 -11.47 0.64
C SER A 248 -17.19 -10.69 -0.60
N ASP A 249 -18.18 -10.09 -1.25
CA ASP A 249 -18.08 -9.28 -2.48
C ASP A 249 -17.75 -7.79 -2.21
N TRP A 250 -17.33 -7.44 -0.99
CA TRP A 250 -17.04 -6.06 -0.63
C TRP A 250 -15.95 -5.36 -1.47
N PRO A 251 -14.85 -5.99 -1.93
CA PRO A 251 -13.80 -5.29 -2.69
C PRO A 251 -14.15 -5.17 -4.19
N THR A 252 -15.29 -5.73 -4.61
CA THR A 252 -15.80 -5.62 -5.98
C THR A 252 -16.87 -4.54 -6.09
N LYS A 253 -17.52 -4.15 -4.99
CA LYS A 253 -18.50 -3.05 -4.98
C LYS A 253 -17.81 -1.71 -4.77
N CYS A 254 -17.94 -0.85 -5.76
CA CYS A 254 -17.51 0.55 -5.66
C CYS A 254 -18.53 1.38 -4.86
N GLU A 255 -18.10 2.53 -4.31
CA GLU A 255 -18.95 3.46 -3.53
C GLU A 255 -20.21 3.92 -4.30
N ASN A 256 -20.13 4.00 -5.63
CA ASN A 256 -21.27 4.33 -6.51
C ASN A 256 -22.23 3.15 -6.80
N GLY A 257 -22.03 2.00 -6.16
CA GLY A 257 -22.84 0.79 -6.35
C GLY A 257 -22.53 -0.02 -7.61
N SER A 258 -21.56 0.40 -8.45
CA SER A 258 -21.12 -0.42 -9.58
C SER A 258 -20.26 -1.60 -9.13
N ASN A 259 -20.34 -2.72 -9.84
CA ASN A 259 -19.54 -3.91 -9.57
C ASN A 259 -18.31 -3.96 -10.50
N GLN A 260 -17.13 -3.98 -9.92
CA GLN A 260 -15.82 -4.10 -10.55
C GLN A 260 -15.13 -5.34 -9.98
N PRO A 261 -15.33 -6.54 -10.55
CA PRO A 261 -14.81 -7.80 -10.01
C PRO A 261 -13.30 -7.78 -9.75
N ARG A 262 -12.55 -7.00 -10.53
CA ARG A 262 -11.10 -7.13 -10.65
C ARG A 262 -10.28 -6.60 -9.46
N SER A 263 -10.90 -6.21 -8.34
CA SER A 263 -10.25 -5.82 -7.06
C SER A 263 -9.11 -4.79 -7.20
N ALA A 264 -8.24 -4.68 -6.19
CA ALA A 264 -7.00 -3.89 -6.23
C ALA A 264 -6.12 -4.26 -7.43
N ARG A 265 -5.95 -5.56 -7.68
CA ARG A 265 -5.06 -6.09 -8.72
C ARG A 265 -5.39 -5.54 -10.10
N GLY A 266 -6.67 -5.54 -10.47
CA GLY A 266 -7.15 -5.09 -11.76
C GLY A 266 -7.15 -3.58 -11.96
N ALA A 267 -7.23 -2.80 -10.87
CA ALA A 267 -7.05 -1.35 -10.95
C ALA A 267 -5.60 -1.02 -11.33
N VAL A 268 -4.65 -1.63 -10.62
CA VAL A 268 -3.21 -1.50 -10.85
C VAL A 268 -2.80 -2.06 -12.22
N GLU A 269 -3.27 -3.24 -12.62
CA GLU A 269 -2.99 -3.83 -13.94
C GLU A 269 -3.56 -2.97 -15.09
N ALA A 270 -4.77 -2.41 -14.94
CA ALA A 270 -5.34 -1.52 -15.95
C ALA A 270 -4.54 -0.22 -16.08
N PHE A 271 -4.14 0.38 -14.96
CA PHE A 271 -3.30 1.58 -14.94
C PHE A 271 -1.91 1.31 -15.53
N ALA A 272 -1.23 0.26 -15.07
CA ALA A 272 0.09 -0.12 -15.58
C ALA A 272 0.07 -0.40 -17.09
N LYS A 273 -0.96 -1.10 -17.59
CA LYS A 273 -1.15 -1.32 -19.04
C LYS A 273 -1.37 -0.01 -19.81
N LYS A 274 -2.23 0.89 -19.31
CA LYS A 274 -2.51 2.21 -19.89
C LYS A 274 -1.25 3.08 -19.99
N HIS A 275 -0.33 2.94 -19.02
CA HIS A 275 0.87 3.76 -18.91
C HIS A 275 2.19 3.03 -19.30
N ASN A 276 2.09 1.81 -19.82
CA ASN A 276 3.23 0.94 -20.20
C ASN A 276 4.27 0.77 -19.06
N LEU A 277 3.78 0.42 -17.87
CA LEU A 277 4.58 0.27 -16.65
C LEU A 277 4.78 -1.20 -16.28
N ASN A 278 5.93 -1.51 -15.68
CA ASN A 278 6.18 -2.79 -15.03
C ASN A 278 5.61 -2.78 -13.60
N ILE A 279 4.96 -3.87 -13.20
CA ILE A 279 4.55 -4.12 -11.81
C ILE A 279 5.57 -5.07 -11.17
N LYS A 280 6.04 -4.74 -9.97
CA LYS A 280 6.75 -5.66 -9.07
C LYS A 280 5.83 -5.96 -7.87
N THR A 281 5.90 -7.17 -7.33
CA THR A 281 5.11 -7.58 -6.17
C THR A 281 6.00 -8.19 -5.07
N THR A 282 5.51 -8.21 -3.84
CA THR A 282 6.12 -9.01 -2.76
C THR A 282 5.70 -10.49 -2.85
N GLN A 283 6.41 -11.38 -2.16
CA GLN A 283 6.12 -12.82 -2.09
C GLN A 283 5.37 -13.21 -0.79
N GLU A 284 4.54 -12.30 -0.25
CA GLU A 284 3.77 -12.54 0.97
C GLU A 284 2.31 -12.89 0.70
N LYS A 285 1.58 -13.34 1.74
CA LYS A 285 0.21 -13.90 1.61
C LYS A 285 -0.80 -12.94 0.96
N ASN A 286 -0.66 -11.64 1.22
CA ASN A 286 -1.38 -10.58 0.55
C ASN A 286 -0.29 -9.69 -0.07
N PRO A 287 0.02 -9.81 -1.37
CA PRO A 287 1.17 -9.14 -1.93
C PRO A 287 0.99 -7.62 -1.94
N THR A 288 2.07 -6.91 -1.62
CA THR A 288 2.18 -5.49 -1.93
C THR A 288 2.57 -5.34 -3.39
N TRP A 289 1.88 -4.48 -4.14
CA TRP A 289 2.28 -4.09 -5.50
C TRP A 289 3.15 -2.84 -5.48
N LEU A 290 4.00 -2.70 -6.50
CA LEU A 290 4.84 -1.53 -6.75
C LEU A 290 4.86 -1.22 -8.25
N ILE A 291 4.77 0.05 -8.59
CA ILE A 291 5.02 0.61 -9.93
C ILE A 291 5.92 1.85 -9.80
N GLN A 292 6.74 2.11 -10.82
CA GLN A 292 7.63 3.28 -10.85
C GLN A 292 7.16 4.26 -11.91
N LYS A 293 7.15 5.55 -11.58
CA LYS A 293 6.93 6.63 -12.53
C LYS A 293 8.19 6.80 -13.40
N PRO A 294 8.08 6.81 -14.74
CA PRO A 294 9.22 7.06 -15.61
C PRO A 294 9.97 8.36 -15.27
N TYR A 295 11.26 8.40 -15.63
CA TYR A 295 12.13 9.58 -15.49
C TYR A 295 11.80 10.69 -16.48
#